data_AF-A0A369A4R1-F1
#
_entry.id   AF-A0A369A4R1-F1
#
_cell.length_a   1.000
_cell.length_b   1.000
_cell.length_c   1.000
_cell.angle_alpha   90.00
_cell.angle_beta   90.00
_cell.angle_gamma   90.00
#
_symmetry.space_group_name_H-M   'P 1'
#
loop_
_entity.id
_entity.type
_entity.pdbx_description
1 polymer ?
#
loop_
_entity_poly.entity_id
_entity_poly.type
_entity_poly.pdbx_seq_one_letter_code
_entity_poly.pdbx_strand_id
1 'polypeptide(L)'
;MSVASLASLTNQKLDTARRFIQQSQESQEAWLSVGLESSAVFQLRSAFNGLLKEVSLAYSLSGSLDVAKLLEESDSKQIVVPVLSELADLLTRKDSWYFQLDQAYLAQFECKSSASPLVQSDNLIGRGSDAGASVSYYLAKLVELVLRFREESSEY
;
A
#
# COMPACT_ATOMS: atom_id res chain seq x y z
N MET A 1 16.97 12.53 7.43
CA MET A 1 15.93 12.08 8.38
C MET A 1 16.40 10.79 9.00
N SER A 2 16.15 10.55 10.28
CA SER A 2 16.49 9.27 10.93
C SER A 2 15.44 8.20 10.62
N VAL A 3 15.82 6.92 10.75
CA VAL A 3 14.91 5.77 10.58
C VAL A 3 13.69 5.89 11.50
N ALA A 4 13.89 6.28 12.76
CA ALA A 4 12.80 6.49 13.73
C ALA A 4 11.77 7.53 13.27
N SER A 5 12.21 8.60 12.60
CA SER A 5 11.31 9.62 12.06
C SER A 5 10.47 9.09 10.88
N LEU A 6 11.06 8.23 10.04
CA LEU A 6 10.34 7.60 8.93
C LEU A 6 9.34 6.56 9.44
N ALA A 7 9.76 5.73 10.39
CA ALA A 7 8.90 4.72 11.00
C ALA A 7 7.66 5.32 11.67
N SER A 8 7.82 6.45 12.37
CA SER A 8 6.72 7.21 12.95
C SER A 8 5.72 7.71 11.89
N LEU A 9 6.22 8.23 10.77
CA LEU A 9 5.36 8.69 9.68
C LEU A 9 4.59 7.52 9.04
N THR A 10 5.27 6.39 8.77
CA THR A 10 4.62 5.17 8.25
C THR A 10 3.52 4.68 9.19
N ASN A 11 3.77 4.65 10.50
CA ASN A 11 2.78 4.26 11.51
C ASN A 11 1.58 5.20 11.52
N GLN A 12 1.81 6.52 11.43
CA GLN A 12 0.72 7.49 11.36
C GLN A 12 -0.19 7.26 10.15
N LYS A 13 0.39 6.86 9.00
CA LYS A 13 -0.36 6.53 7.79
C LYS A 13 -1.19 5.25 7.97
N LEU A 14 -0.60 4.20 8.55
CA LEU A 14 -1.30 2.95 8.85
C LEU A 14 -2.46 3.17 9.84
N ASP A 15 -2.24 3.97 10.88
CA ASP A 15 -3.27 4.30 11.86
C ASP A 15 -4.40 5.14 11.26
N THR A 16 -4.07 6.08 10.38
CA THR A 16 -5.07 6.88 9.67
C THR A 16 -5.90 5.99 8.74
N ALA A 17 -5.27 5.07 7.99
CA ALA A 17 -5.98 4.10 7.16
C ALA A 17 -6.94 3.24 7.99
N ARG A 18 -6.47 2.72 9.14
CA ARG A 18 -7.28 1.93 10.07
C ARG A 18 -8.53 2.69 10.54
N ARG A 19 -8.38 3.96 10.90
CA ARG A 19 -9.51 4.80 11.33
C ARG A 19 -10.53 5.02 10.23
N PHE A 20 -10.08 5.27 8.99
CA PHE A 20 -11.00 5.42 7.86
C PHE A 20 -11.76 4.12 7.54
N ILE A 21 -11.10 2.97 7.62
CA ILE A 21 -11.75 1.66 7.46
C ILE A 21 -12.83 1.46 8.52
N GLN A 22 -12.50 1.72 9.79
CA GLN A 22 -13.46 1.60 10.89
C GLN A 22 -14.66 2.55 10.71
N GLN A 23 -14.39 3.81 10.38
CA GLN A 23 -15.46 4.79 10.13
C GLN A 23 -16.33 4.42 8.92
N SER A 24 -15.75 3.77 7.88
CA SER A 24 -16.53 3.26 6.75
C SER A 24 -17.54 2.20 7.20
N GLN A 25 -17.12 1.28 8.06
CA GLN A 25 -17.94 0.19 8.57
C GLN A 25 -19.05 0.67 9.52
N GLU A 26 -18.80 1.75 10.26
CA GLU A 26 -19.78 2.38 11.15
C GLU A 26 -20.75 3.33 10.39
N SER A 27 -20.41 3.71 9.16
CA SER A 27 -21.21 4.65 8.37
C SER A 27 -22.47 4.00 7.81
N GLN A 28 -23.61 4.68 7.98
CA GLN A 28 -24.87 4.30 7.35
C GLN A 28 -25.02 4.86 5.92
N GLU A 29 -24.16 5.81 5.57
CA GLU A 29 -24.20 6.53 4.30
C GLU A 29 -23.26 5.88 3.29
N ALA A 30 -23.83 5.25 2.26
CA ALA A 30 -23.05 4.49 1.26
C ALA A 30 -21.98 5.34 0.55
N TRP A 31 -22.29 6.61 0.23
CA TRP A 31 -21.34 7.51 -0.42
C TRP A 31 -20.15 7.87 0.49
N LEU A 32 -20.39 8.00 1.80
CA LEU A 32 -19.37 8.31 2.79
C LEU A 32 -18.45 7.10 3.03
N SER A 33 -19.03 5.90 3.13
CA SER A 33 -18.28 4.64 3.20
C SER A 33 -17.30 4.48 2.04
N VAL A 34 -17.75 4.69 0.80
CA VAL A 34 -16.90 4.63 -0.40
C VAL A 34 -15.78 5.68 -0.38
N GLY A 35 -16.08 6.90 0.10
CA GLY A 35 -15.09 7.97 0.25
C GLY A 35 -14.01 7.65 1.29
N LEU A 36 -14.42 7.06 2.42
CA LEU A 36 -13.52 6.64 3.49
C LEU A 36 -12.63 5.47 3.06
N GLU A 37 -13.18 4.47 2.36
CA GLU A 37 -12.40 3.37 1.79
C GLU A 37 -11.36 3.87 0.78
N SER A 38 -11.74 4.80 -0.09
CA SER A 38 -10.80 5.40 -1.04
C SER A 38 -9.70 6.18 -0.32
N SER A 39 -10.06 6.91 0.73
CA SER A 39 -9.10 7.62 1.57
C SER A 39 -8.16 6.65 2.29
N ALA A 40 -8.66 5.50 2.75
CA ALA A 40 -7.84 4.45 3.35
C ALA A 40 -6.85 3.85 2.35
N VAL A 41 -7.27 3.55 1.11
CA VAL A 41 -6.38 3.08 0.04
C VAL A 41 -5.24 4.07 -0.22
N PHE A 42 -5.55 5.37 -0.26
CA PHE A 42 -4.52 6.41 -0.38
C PHE A 42 -3.53 6.39 0.78
N GLN A 43 -4.01 6.29 2.03
CA GLN A 43 -3.13 6.24 3.20
C GLN A 43 -2.27 4.96 3.20
N LEU A 44 -2.81 3.81 2.76
CA LEU A 44 -2.06 2.57 2.61
C LEU A 44 -0.95 2.70 1.56
N ARG A 45 -1.24 3.31 0.40
CA ARG A 45 -0.21 3.60 -0.61
C ARG A 45 0.86 4.55 -0.06
N SER A 46 0.46 5.56 0.72
CA SER A 46 1.40 6.47 1.38
C SER A 46 2.25 5.77 2.44
N ALA A 47 1.69 4.82 3.19
CA ALA A 47 2.42 4.00 4.16
C ALA A 47 3.43 3.09 3.47
N PHE A 48 3.03 2.47 2.35
CA PHE A 48 3.92 1.68 1.51
C PHE A 48 5.11 2.50 0.99
N ASN A 49 4.88 3.73 0.52
CA ASN A 49 5.97 4.64 0.15
C ASN A 49 6.87 4.99 1.34
N GLY A 50 6.31 5.05 2.55
CA GLY A 50 7.05 5.18 3.80
C GLY A 50 7.97 4.00 4.05
N LEU A 51 7.45 2.77 3.91
CA LEU A 51 8.24 1.53 3.99
C LEU A 51 9.41 1.54 2.99
N LEU A 52 9.18 1.90 1.72
CA LEU A 52 10.28 1.96 0.75
C LEU A 52 11.38 2.95 1.15
N LYS A 53 11.02 4.09 1.75
CA LYS A 53 12.02 5.03 2.29
C LYS A 53 12.76 4.46 3.49
N GLU A 54 12.08 3.72 4.37
CA GLU A 54 12.73 3.03 5.48
C GLU A 54 13.73 1.99 4.96
N VAL A 55 13.34 1.18 3.97
CA VAL A 55 14.20 0.19 3.30
C VAL A 55 15.41 0.87 2.65
N SER A 56 15.18 1.94 1.88
CA SER A 56 16.28 2.69 1.26
C SER A 56 17.26 3.23 2.29
N LEU A 57 16.77 3.71 3.44
CA LEU A 57 17.64 4.22 4.49
C LEU A 57 18.41 3.10 5.21
N ALA A 58 17.75 1.98 5.52
CA ALA A 58 18.36 0.85 6.21
C ALA A 58 19.49 0.20 5.39
N TYR A 59 19.27 0.03 4.08
CA TYR A 59 20.24 -0.61 3.18
C TYR A 59 21.09 0.37 2.37
N SER A 60 21.04 1.67 2.71
CA SER A 60 21.78 2.73 1.99
C SER A 60 21.55 2.69 0.46
N LEU A 61 20.30 2.46 0.03
CA LEU A 61 19.86 2.51 -1.37
C LEU A 61 19.44 3.94 -1.76
N SER A 62 19.18 4.16 -3.03
CA SER A 62 18.59 5.40 -3.53
C SER A 62 17.21 5.64 -2.90
N GLY A 63 16.82 6.91 -2.76
CA GLY A 63 15.50 7.30 -2.23
C GLY A 63 14.33 7.07 -3.21
N SER A 64 14.43 6.07 -4.09
CA SER A 64 13.39 5.72 -5.06
C SER A 64 12.14 5.17 -4.36
N LEU A 65 10.97 5.40 -4.96
CA LEU A 65 9.67 4.83 -4.51
C LEU A 65 9.19 3.71 -5.45
N ASP A 66 10.12 3.13 -6.19
CA ASP A 66 9.89 2.09 -7.19
C ASP A 66 10.64 0.83 -6.77
N VAL A 67 9.89 -0.25 -6.51
CA VAL A 67 10.40 -1.54 -6.06
C VAL A 67 11.42 -2.11 -7.06
N ALA A 68 11.13 -2.02 -8.37
CA ALA A 68 12.00 -2.59 -9.39
C ALA A 68 13.37 -1.89 -9.41
N LYS A 69 13.38 -0.56 -9.27
CA LYS A 69 14.62 0.22 -9.20
C LYS A 69 15.43 -0.06 -7.94
N LEU A 70 14.76 -0.18 -6.79
CA LEU A 70 15.44 -0.51 -5.53
C LEU A 70 16.00 -1.92 -5.56
N LEU A 71 15.28 -2.87 -6.18
CA LEU A 71 15.74 -4.24 -6.33
C LEU A 71 16.97 -4.33 -7.25
N GLU A 72 16.91 -3.70 -8.42
CA GLU A 72 18.06 -3.61 -9.36
C GLU A 72 19.28 -2.97 -8.69
N GLU A 73 19.08 -1.92 -7.89
CA GLU A 73 20.15 -1.31 -7.12
C GLU A 73 20.72 -2.26 -6.05
N SER A 74 19.86 -2.98 -5.32
CA SER A 74 20.31 -3.97 -4.33
C SER A 74 21.13 -5.09 -4.95
N ASP A 75 20.72 -5.57 -6.13
CA ASP A 75 21.47 -6.57 -6.91
C ASP A 75 22.82 -6.02 -7.37
N SER A 76 22.86 -4.76 -7.83
CA SER A 76 24.11 -4.10 -8.24
C SER A 76 25.11 -3.95 -7.08
N LYS A 77 24.61 -3.79 -5.85
CA LYS A 77 25.39 -3.72 -4.61
C LYS A 77 25.68 -5.09 -4.01
N GLN A 78 25.17 -6.18 -4.60
CA GLN A 78 25.25 -7.54 -4.09
C GLN A 78 24.67 -7.69 -2.68
N ILE A 79 23.63 -6.92 -2.35
CA ILE A 79 22.92 -6.96 -1.07
C ILE A 79 21.56 -7.62 -1.31
N VAL A 80 21.26 -8.65 -0.54
CA VAL A 80 19.92 -9.26 -0.55
C VAL A 80 19.02 -8.47 0.38
N VAL A 81 17.92 -7.94 -0.15
CA VAL A 81 16.89 -7.23 0.62
C VAL A 81 15.58 -8.02 0.50
N PRO A 82 15.29 -8.93 1.46
CA PRO A 82 14.17 -9.87 1.35
C PRO A 82 12.82 -9.23 1.02
N VAL A 83 12.53 -8.10 1.67
CA VAL A 83 11.28 -7.34 1.47
C VAL A 83 11.12 -6.84 0.02
N LEU A 84 12.21 -6.47 -0.66
CA LEU A 84 12.13 -6.02 -2.06
C LEU A 84 11.89 -7.19 -3.02
N SER A 85 12.54 -8.34 -2.77
CA SER A 85 12.32 -9.55 -3.56
C SER A 85 10.89 -10.07 -3.42
N GLU A 86 10.35 -10.08 -2.20
CA GLU A 86 8.95 -10.45 -1.95
C GLU A 86 7.98 -9.47 -2.63
N LEU A 87 8.20 -8.17 -2.51
CA LEU A 87 7.34 -7.16 -3.15
C LEU A 87 7.35 -7.28 -4.68
N ALA A 88 8.50 -7.58 -5.27
CA ALA A 88 8.60 -7.83 -6.71
C ALA A 88 7.79 -9.07 -7.12
N ASP A 89 7.88 -10.18 -6.37
CA ASP A 89 7.07 -11.38 -6.63
C ASP A 89 5.57 -11.08 -6.51
N LEU A 90 5.16 -10.42 -5.42
CA LEU A 90 3.77 -10.07 -5.19
C LEU A 90 3.22 -9.20 -6.33
N LEU A 91 3.99 -8.28 -6.90
CA LEU A 91 3.53 -7.44 -8.01
C LEU A 91 3.26 -8.24 -9.30
N THR A 92 3.93 -9.38 -9.51
CA THR A 92 3.67 -10.24 -10.67
C THR A 92 2.37 -11.04 -10.54
N ARG A 93 1.92 -11.26 -9.30
CA ARG A 93 0.79 -12.11 -8.93
C ARG A 93 -0.50 -11.31 -8.82
N LYS A 94 -1.43 -11.51 -9.75
CA LYS A 94 -2.71 -10.76 -9.80
C LYS A 94 -3.62 -11.00 -8.58
N ASP A 95 -3.46 -12.15 -7.91
CA ASP A 95 -4.16 -12.53 -6.69
C ASP A 95 -3.53 -11.92 -5.42
N SER A 96 -2.37 -11.28 -5.53
CA SER A 96 -1.66 -10.74 -4.37
C SER A 96 -2.31 -9.47 -3.82
N TRP A 97 -2.16 -9.26 -2.52
CA TRP A 97 -2.64 -8.05 -1.86
C TRP A 97 -1.94 -6.80 -2.41
N TYR A 98 -0.65 -6.88 -2.77
CA TYR A 98 0.10 -5.74 -3.25
C TYR A 98 -0.35 -5.32 -4.65
N PHE A 99 -0.53 -6.29 -5.55
CA PHE A 99 -1.06 -6.03 -6.88
C PHE A 99 -2.47 -5.43 -6.80
N GLN A 100 -3.34 -6.00 -5.98
CA GLN A 100 -4.71 -5.50 -5.81
C GLN A 100 -4.76 -4.10 -5.18
N LEU A 101 -3.91 -3.81 -4.20
CA LEU A 101 -3.75 -2.46 -3.63
C LEU A 101 -3.29 -1.46 -4.69
N ASP A 102 -2.30 -1.82 -5.51
CA ASP A 102 -1.80 -0.97 -6.58
C ASP A 102 -2.90 -0.69 -7.62
N GLN A 103 -3.61 -1.72 -8.08
CA GLN A 103 -4.73 -1.54 -9.01
C GLN A 103 -5.86 -0.70 -8.40
N ALA A 104 -6.20 -0.90 -7.12
CA ALA A 104 -7.21 -0.09 -6.44
C ALA A 104 -6.79 1.38 -6.38
N TYR A 105 -5.52 1.66 -6.07
CA TYR A 105 -4.98 3.02 -6.07
C TYR A 105 -5.00 3.64 -7.46
N LEU A 106 -4.50 2.94 -8.48
CA LEU A 106 -4.48 3.43 -9.87
C LEU A 106 -5.89 3.75 -10.39
N ALA A 107 -6.85 2.87 -10.10
CA ALA A 107 -8.23 3.04 -10.53
C ALA A 107 -8.96 4.17 -9.81
N GLN A 108 -8.52 4.58 -8.61
CA GLN A 108 -9.14 5.65 -7.83
C GLN A 108 -8.47 7.01 -8.05
N PHE A 109 -7.14 7.05 -8.22
CA PHE A 109 -6.37 8.29 -8.16
C PHE A 109 -5.62 8.62 -9.46
N GLU A 110 -5.37 7.66 -10.35
CA GLU A 110 -4.62 7.91 -11.59
C GLU A 110 -5.49 7.87 -12.86
N CYS A 111 -6.80 7.67 -12.75
CA CYS A 111 -7.74 7.56 -13.88
C CYS A 111 -7.26 6.62 -15.00
N LYS A 112 -6.41 5.64 -14.68
CA LYS A 112 -6.04 4.58 -15.61
C LYS A 112 -7.24 3.67 -15.70
N SER A 113 -7.99 3.81 -16.80
CA SER A 113 -9.11 2.94 -17.12
C SER A 113 -8.60 1.50 -17.05
N SER A 114 -9.00 0.79 -16.00
CA SER A 114 -8.93 -0.66 -16.03
C SER A 114 -9.77 -1.08 -17.23
N ALA A 115 -9.16 -1.81 -18.16
CA ALA A 115 -9.85 -2.36 -19.33
C ALA A 115 -10.86 -3.41 -18.85
N SER A 116 -12.00 -2.94 -18.35
CA SER A 116 -13.20 -3.68 -18.03
C SER A 116 -14.35 -2.93 -18.71
N PRO A 117 -15.29 -3.64 -19.35
CA PRO A 117 -16.14 -3.05 -20.38
C PRO A 117 -17.03 -1.97 -19.78
N LEU A 118 -17.25 -0.93 -20.59
CA LEU A 118 -18.26 0.11 -20.46
C LEU A 118 -19.51 -0.39 -19.72
N VAL A 119 -19.57 -0.13 -18.41
CA VAL A 119 -20.84 -0.11 -17.69
C VAL A 119 -21.40 1.29 -17.88
N GLN A 120 -22.53 1.31 -18.60
CA GLN A 120 -23.34 2.48 -18.91
C GLN A 120 -23.46 3.44 -17.74
N SER A 121 -23.21 4.70 -18.06
CA SER A 121 -23.55 5.89 -17.29
C SER A 121 -25.00 5.86 -16.83
N ASP A 122 -25.22 5.84 -15.53
CA ASP A 122 -26.04 6.84 -14.82
C ASP A 122 -25.86 6.63 -13.31
N ASN A 123 -25.29 7.64 -12.64
CA ASN A 123 -24.93 7.71 -11.22
C ASN A 123 -23.70 6.88 -10.79
N LEU A 124 -22.60 7.60 -10.51
CA LEU A 124 -21.39 7.14 -9.82
C LEU A 124 -21.69 6.77 -8.34
N ILE A 125 -22.56 5.78 -8.11
CA ILE A 125 -22.78 5.13 -6.82
C ILE A 125 -22.83 3.64 -7.11
N GLY A 126 -21.79 2.90 -6.71
CA GLY A 126 -21.76 1.45 -6.84
C GLY A 126 -20.52 0.89 -7.54
N ARG A 127 -19.31 1.27 -7.09
CA ARG A 127 -18.31 0.20 -6.96
C ARG A 127 -18.83 -0.69 -5.84
N GLY A 128 -19.01 -1.98 -6.10
CA GLY A 128 -19.36 -2.92 -5.02
C GLY A 128 -18.33 -2.79 -3.91
N SER A 129 -18.70 -2.12 -2.82
CA SER A 129 -17.91 -2.12 -1.59
C SER A 129 -18.14 -3.47 -0.95
N ASP A 130 -17.06 -4.18 -0.65
CA ASP A 130 -17.10 -5.41 0.13
C ASP A 130 -17.13 -5.13 1.64
N ALA A 131 -17.76 -4.01 2.03
CA ALA A 131 -17.76 -3.47 3.39
C ALA A 131 -16.35 -3.25 3.95
N GLY A 132 -15.42 -2.86 3.07
CA GLY A 132 -14.03 -2.59 3.43
C GLY A 132 -13.21 -3.83 3.77
N ALA A 133 -13.67 -5.05 3.43
CA ALA A 133 -12.95 -6.29 3.71
C ALA A 133 -11.60 -6.34 2.95
N SER A 134 -11.57 -5.95 1.68
CA SER A 134 -10.36 -5.87 0.87
C SER A 134 -9.38 -4.85 1.42
N VAL A 135 -9.87 -3.67 1.80
CA VAL A 135 -9.01 -2.60 2.35
C VAL A 135 -8.45 -2.99 3.72
N SER A 136 -9.25 -3.68 4.55
CA SER A 136 -8.81 -4.27 5.81
C SER A 136 -7.74 -5.34 5.60
N TYR A 137 -7.88 -6.17 4.57
CA TYR A 137 -6.90 -7.19 4.20
C TYR A 137 -5.57 -6.56 3.75
N TYR A 138 -5.61 -5.52 2.91
CA TYR A 138 -4.40 -4.78 2.52
C TYR A 138 -3.69 -4.16 3.73
N LEU A 139 -4.46 -3.55 4.65
CA LEU A 139 -3.91 -3.01 5.90
C LEU A 139 -3.20 -4.10 6.70
N ALA A 140 -3.84 -5.24 6.92
CA ALA A 140 -3.27 -6.34 7.68
C ALA A 140 -1.95 -6.83 7.07
N LYS A 141 -1.92 -7.03 5.74
CA LYS A 141 -0.72 -7.50 5.03
C LYS A 141 0.40 -6.48 4.99
N LEU A 142 0.08 -5.20 4.82
CA LEU A 142 1.09 -4.15 4.88
C LEU A 142 1.67 -3.98 6.29
N VAL A 143 0.84 -4.09 7.34
CA VAL A 143 1.32 -4.06 8.73
C VAL A 143 2.25 -5.24 9.01
N GLU A 144 1.86 -6.46 8.61
CA GLU A 144 2.68 -7.67 8.74
C GLU A 144 4.05 -7.48 8.06
N LEU A 145 4.07 -6.98 6.82
CA LEU A 145 5.29 -6.71 6.07
C LEU A 145 6.19 -5.68 6.77
N VAL A 146 5.61 -4.57 7.23
CA VAL A 146 6.35 -3.48 7.91
C VAL A 146 6.97 -3.98 9.22
N LEU A 147 6.23 -4.76 10.01
CA LEU A 147 6.73 -5.30 11.27
C LEU A 147 7.89 -6.27 11.01
N ARG A 148 7.71 -7.22 10.10
CA ARG A 148 8.77 -8.18 9.73
C ARG A 148 10.02 -7.49 9.20
N PHE A 149 9.87 -6.52 8.29
CA PHE A 149 11.02 -5.73 7.81
C PHE A 149 11.76 -5.05 8.97
N ARG A 150 11.04 -4.46 9.93
CA ARG A 150 11.67 -3.76 11.06
C ARG A 150 12.37 -4.72 12.00
N GLU A 151 11.79 -5.89 12.26
CA GLU A 151 12.41 -6.97 13.03
C GLU A 151 13.72 -7.42 12.35
N GLU A 152 13.68 -7.74 11.05
CA GLU A 152 14.86 -8.13 10.27
C GLU A 152 15.92 -7.03 10.21
N SER A 153 15.51 -5.77 10.02
CA SER A 153 16.44 -4.64 9.93
C SER A 153 17.07 -4.26 11.27
N SER A 154 16.48 -4.66 12.40
CA SER A 154 17.03 -4.37 13.73
C SER A 154 18.26 -5.21 14.07
N GLU A 155 18.52 -6.27 13.31
CA GLU A 155 19.67 -7.14 13.45
C GLU A 155 20.94 -6.61 12.74
N TYR A 156 20.80 -5.58 11.89
CA TYR A 156 21.86 -4.99 11.07
C TYR A 156 22.21 -3.56 11.49
#